data_AF-A0A819FGY3-F1
#
_entry.id   AF-A0A819FGY3-F1
#
_cell.length_a   1.000
_cell.length_b   1.000
_cell.length_c   1.000
_cell.angle_alpha   90.00
_cell.angle_beta   90.00
_cell.angle_gamma   90.00
#
_symmetry.space_group_name_H-M   'P 1'
#
loop_
_entity.id
_entity.type
_entity.pdbx_description
1 polymer ?
#
loop_
_entity_poly.entity_id
_entity_poly.type
_entity_poly.pdbx_seq_one_letter_code
_entity_poly.pdbx_strand_id
1 'polypeptide(L)'
;ATTTSTIGVDLPLECTVYTTIDDSTRVVSNNINDGSQACDASLFDSTPDPIRFVSPGGTQIPTISPGGNNCGAGGAGWLVTSHPSEIGQSIDGTVCYAVDSNVCWQSNSIQITNCGGYYVYQLYTPPTCNLRYCTVEFPDQCTNYTTINDSSRLVSSNGGSGCDNSSFSTGITYVRFVSGSGKDMEIPMSSPGPNHCGTQATGYVTTDYPYFPSQTVNATVCYANNNTSCYASNTITITYCDQYYVFGLTKPPRRCGTRYSIYIDTSNTPYPSSVGETVNATACGYYGGNLCYASNMITITNCSTYYIFGLTAPPFSSPSRYCTVDLPSQCYSYRSINDSTRSISNLVNGTACDQSLFTSSNISAPTYVRFISSNGAIYNYAPGGSNMCGTSLPGWTNSTFPTNPGDTVNAIVCYQYLTRSCYVSNTITITNCDSFYVFGLTKPPRCPARYCTG
;
A
#
# COMPACT_ATOMS: atom_id res chain seq x y z
N ALA A 1 46.03 -10.39 -0.02
CA ALA A 1 45.09 -9.45 0.62
C ALA A 1 44.02 -9.13 -0.41
N THR A 2 42.88 -9.79 -0.30
CA THR A 2 41.79 -9.68 -1.27
C THR A 2 40.82 -8.65 -0.72
N THR A 3 40.82 -7.45 -1.30
CA THR A 3 39.90 -6.36 -0.94
C THR A 3 38.52 -6.70 -1.47
N THR A 4 37.63 -7.08 -0.57
CA THR A 4 36.18 -7.15 -0.79
C THR A 4 35.66 -5.73 -1.05
N SER A 5 35.34 -5.44 -2.31
CA SER A 5 34.56 -4.25 -2.67
C SER A 5 33.11 -4.52 -2.30
N THR A 6 32.71 -4.11 -1.10
CA THR A 6 31.30 -3.87 -0.77
C THR A 6 30.87 -2.66 -1.57
N ILE A 7 29.89 -2.82 -2.47
CA ILE A 7 29.16 -1.69 -3.05
C ILE A 7 28.39 -1.05 -1.89
N GLY A 8 29.02 -0.10 -1.20
CA GLY A 8 28.35 0.76 -0.25
C GLY A 8 27.50 1.73 -1.05
N VAL A 9 26.18 1.67 -0.90
CA VAL A 9 25.33 2.79 -1.32
C VAL A 9 25.82 4.00 -0.54
N ASP A 10 26.38 4.99 -1.24
CA ASP A 10 26.80 6.24 -0.60
C ASP A 10 25.52 6.94 -0.13
N LEU A 11 25.28 6.89 1.18
CA LEU A 11 24.07 7.41 1.78
C LEU A 11 24.16 8.94 1.85
N PRO A 12 23.03 9.66 1.68
CA PRO A 12 22.99 11.10 1.89
C PRO A 12 23.56 11.50 3.26
N LEU A 13 24.20 12.68 3.34
CA LEU A 13 24.90 13.14 4.55
C LEU A 13 23.96 13.15 5.77
N GLU A 14 22.70 13.51 5.57
CA GLU A 14 21.67 13.52 6.61
C GLU A 14 21.41 12.14 7.22
N CYS A 15 21.78 11.05 6.56
CA CYS A 15 21.74 9.70 7.14
C CYS A 15 22.85 9.46 8.16
N THR A 16 23.85 10.32 8.26
CA THR A 16 24.98 10.20 9.20
C THR A 16 25.09 11.38 10.16
N VAL A 17 24.56 12.55 9.77
CA VAL A 17 24.56 13.77 10.57
C VAL A 17 23.12 14.24 10.75
N TYR A 18 22.57 13.98 11.93
CA TYR A 18 21.19 14.31 12.31
C TYR A 18 21.06 14.54 13.81
N THR A 19 19.99 15.24 14.19
CA THR A 19 19.57 15.40 15.58
C THR A 19 18.51 14.36 15.93
N THR A 20 18.63 13.75 17.10
CA THR A 20 17.65 12.77 17.59
C THR A 20 16.59 13.43 18.46
N ILE A 21 15.33 13.04 18.28
CA ILE A 21 14.23 13.40 19.19
C ILE A 21 13.67 12.11 19.79
N ASP A 22 13.70 11.99 21.12
CA ASP A 22 13.31 10.81 21.91
C ASP A 22 12.12 11.08 22.86
N ASP A 23 11.24 11.98 22.46
CA ASP A 23 10.18 12.49 23.32
C ASP A 23 8.93 11.60 23.25
N SER A 24 8.75 10.79 24.31
CA SER A 24 7.66 9.82 24.50
C SER A 24 6.26 10.39 24.36
N THR A 25 6.08 11.70 24.49
CA THR A 25 4.77 12.33 24.42
C THR A 25 4.30 12.59 22.98
N ARG A 26 5.17 12.38 21.97
CA ARG A 26 4.89 12.60 20.54
C ARG A 26 4.09 11.49 19.88
N VAL A 27 3.97 10.35 20.54
CA VAL A 27 3.32 9.16 19.98
C VAL A 27 1.84 9.40 19.73
N VAL A 28 1.30 8.85 18.63
CA VAL A 28 -0.11 9.00 18.23
C VAL A 28 -1.12 8.62 19.32
N SER A 29 -0.77 7.73 20.24
CA SER A 29 -1.66 7.31 21.33
C SER A 29 -1.75 8.31 22.49
N ASN A 30 -0.87 9.32 22.54
CA ASN A 30 -0.85 10.29 23.64
C ASN A 30 -1.88 11.39 23.42
N ASN A 31 -3.03 11.29 24.09
CA ASN A 31 -4.12 12.26 24.01
C ASN A 31 -3.98 13.38 25.04
N ILE A 32 -4.34 14.62 24.67
CA ILE A 32 -4.41 15.72 25.64
C ILE A 32 -5.74 15.64 26.38
N ASN A 33 -5.71 15.14 27.62
CA ASN A 33 -6.92 15.00 28.43
C ASN A 33 -7.25 16.24 29.29
N ASP A 34 -6.29 17.09 29.71
CA ASP A 34 -6.61 18.29 30.51
C ASP A 34 -5.43 19.29 30.72
N GLY A 35 -5.10 20.13 29.74
CA GLY A 35 -4.61 21.49 30.06
C GLY A 35 -3.15 21.89 29.79
N SER A 36 -2.23 21.04 29.31
CA SER A 36 -0.97 21.54 28.71
C SER A 36 -0.71 20.91 27.35
N GLN A 37 -0.73 21.73 26.30
CA GLN A 37 -0.43 21.31 24.93
C GLN A 37 1.07 21.43 24.68
N ALA A 38 1.69 20.37 24.19
CA ALA A 38 3.05 20.40 23.67
C ALA A 38 3.09 21.21 22.37
N CYS A 39 4.27 21.74 22.04
CA CYS A 39 4.47 22.65 20.94
C CYS A 39 5.84 22.44 20.31
N ASP A 40 5.84 22.34 18.97
CA ASP A 40 7.07 22.17 18.19
C ASP A 40 7.62 23.49 17.62
N ALA A 41 6.92 24.61 17.81
CA ALA A 41 7.34 25.90 17.29
C ALA A 41 8.67 26.42 17.87
N SER A 42 9.10 25.93 19.03
CA SER A 42 10.40 26.27 19.62
C SER A 42 11.48 25.21 19.39
N LEU A 43 11.13 24.08 18.77
CA LEU A 43 12.03 22.94 18.56
C LEU A 43 12.72 22.96 17.19
N PHE A 44 12.15 23.67 16.23
CA PHE A 44 12.67 23.78 14.87
C PHE A 44 12.74 25.25 14.48
N ASP A 45 13.72 25.63 13.66
CA ASP A 45 13.86 26.99 13.16
C ASP A 45 13.49 27.10 11.65
N SER A 46 13.80 28.24 11.04
CA SER A 46 13.52 28.50 9.62
C SER A 46 14.43 27.72 8.65
N THR A 47 15.53 27.16 9.15
CA THR A 47 16.41 26.24 8.42
C THR A 47 16.09 24.81 8.83
N PRO A 48 15.86 23.90 7.87
CA PRO A 48 15.41 22.57 8.23
C PRO A 48 16.56 21.76 8.83
N ASP A 49 16.39 21.31 10.07
CA ASP A 49 17.31 20.37 10.69
C ASP A 49 17.02 18.94 10.21
N PRO A 50 18.05 18.11 9.94
CA PRO A 50 17.86 16.69 9.72
C PRO A 50 17.55 16.00 11.06
N ILE A 51 16.31 15.53 11.20
CA ILE A 51 15.78 14.93 12.43
C ILE A 51 15.56 13.43 12.27
N ARG A 52 16.00 12.66 13.26
CA ARG A 52 15.63 11.26 13.44
C ARG A 52 14.79 11.09 14.70
N PHE A 53 13.58 10.57 14.55
CA PHE A 53 12.77 10.16 15.70
C PHE A 53 13.23 8.78 16.21
N VAL A 54 13.27 8.60 17.53
CA VAL A 54 13.70 7.36 18.18
C VAL A 54 12.77 6.94 19.31
N SER A 55 12.69 5.62 19.54
CA SER A 55 11.93 5.07 20.68
C SER A 55 12.47 5.57 22.03
N PRO A 56 11.60 5.70 23.05
CA PRO A 56 10.18 5.33 23.10
C PRO A 56 9.23 6.40 22.53
N GLY A 57 9.77 7.48 21.96
CA GLY A 57 9.00 8.57 21.36
C GLY A 57 8.39 8.29 20.00
N GLY A 58 8.31 7.04 19.55
CA GLY A 58 7.98 6.69 18.18
C GLY A 58 9.13 6.97 17.20
N THR A 59 9.14 6.29 16.07
CA THR A 59 10.31 6.27 15.16
C THR A 59 10.04 6.89 13.80
N GLN A 60 8.76 7.15 13.47
CA GLN A 60 8.36 7.67 12.15
C GLN A 60 7.14 8.58 12.28
N ILE A 61 6.98 9.55 11.39
CA ILE A 61 5.74 10.35 11.30
C ILE A 61 4.64 9.48 10.69
N PRO A 62 3.43 9.38 11.27
CA PRO A 62 2.38 8.51 10.76
C PRO A 62 1.90 8.96 9.37
N THR A 63 1.63 8.02 8.47
CA THR A 63 1.03 8.26 7.14
C THR A 63 -0.50 8.30 7.17
N ILE A 64 -1.10 8.09 8.35
CA ILE A 64 -2.53 8.20 8.59
C ILE A 64 -2.79 9.23 9.67
N SER A 65 -3.73 10.13 9.41
CA SER A 65 -4.16 11.15 10.36
C SER A 65 -4.59 10.53 11.69
N PRO A 66 -3.94 10.89 12.81
CA PRO A 66 -4.37 10.49 14.15
C PRO A 66 -5.68 11.18 14.58
N GLY A 67 -6.04 12.29 13.92
CA GLY A 67 -7.08 13.21 14.38
C GLY A 67 -6.55 14.25 15.38
N GLY A 68 -7.28 15.34 15.59
CA GLY A 68 -6.88 16.40 16.52
C GLY A 68 -6.75 15.91 17.98
N ASN A 69 -6.01 16.66 18.80
CA ASN A 69 -5.73 16.39 20.22
C ASN A 69 -4.91 15.13 20.53
N ASN A 70 -4.27 14.53 19.52
CA ASN A 70 -3.32 13.43 19.68
C ASN A 70 -1.87 13.94 19.74
N CYS A 71 -0.94 13.03 20.06
CA CYS A 71 0.50 13.33 20.14
C CYS A 71 0.84 14.44 21.13
N GLY A 72 0.01 14.62 22.16
CA GLY A 72 0.15 15.69 23.16
C GLY A 72 -0.05 17.11 22.62
N ALA A 73 -0.61 17.31 21.42
CA ALA A 73 -0.83 18.64 20.82
C ALA A 73 -2.24 18.80 20.25
N GLY A 74 -2.74 20.04 20.21
CA GLY A 74 -4.08 20.32 19.65
C GLY A 74 -4.17 19.97 18.16
N GLY A 75 -3.06 20.18 17.45
CA GLY A 75 -2.87 19.78 16.06
C GLY A 75 -1.88 18.63 15.89
N ALA A 76 -2.38 17.49 15.43
CA ALA A 76 -1.61 16.28 15.19
C ALA A 76 -1.05 16.24 13.75
N GLY A 77 0.27 16.37 13.61
CA GLY A 77 0.97 16.35 12.32
C GLY A 77 1.14 14.94 11.79
N TRP A 78 0.72 14.69 10.55
CA TRP A 78 0.84 13.41 9.86
C TRP A 78 1.24 13.60 8.39
N LEU A 79 1.87 12.59 7.81
CA LEU A 79 2.36 12.62 6.44
C LEU A 79 1.25 12.35 5.42
N VAL A 80 1.11 13.27 4.48
CA VAL A 80 0.20 13.16 3.33
C VAL A 80 0.79 12.28 2.22
N THR A 81 2.12 12.19 2.20
CA THR A 81 2.91 11.41 1.25
C THR A 81 3.38 10.12 1.93
N SER A 82 3.54 9.03 1.18
CA SER A 82 4.22 7.83 1.68
C SER A 82 5.69 8.14 1.98
N HIS A 83 6.30 7.40 2.90
CA HIS A 83 7.75 7.42 3.08
C HIS A 83 8.49 6.93 1.81
N PRO A 84 9.74 7.38 1.56
CA PRO A 84 10.55 6.85 0.46
C PRO A 84 10.90 5.37 0.69
N SER A 85 10.76 4.54 -0.33
CA SER A 85 10.97 3.08 -0.21
C SER A 85 12.41 2.64 -0.45
N GLU A 86 13.18 3.42 -1.21
CA GLU A 86 14.55 3.06 -1.60
C GLU A 86 15.59 3.63 -0.64
N ILE A 87 16.58 2.82 -0.27
CA ILE A 87 17.68 3.24 0.61
C ILE A 87 18.48 4.36 -0.07
N GLY A 88 18.67 5.47 0.63
CA GLY A 88 19.32 6.68 0.13
C GLY A 88 18.41 7.61 -0.67
N GLN A 89 17.14 7.25 -0.89
CA GLN A 89 16.19 8.10 -1.59
C GLN A 89 15.68 9.20 -0.68
N SER A 90 15.72 10.43 -1.19
CA SER A 90 15.10 11.62 -0.60
C SER A 90 13.90 12.05 -1.44
N ILE A 91 12.76 12.32 -0.80
CA ILE A 91 11.56 12.82 -1.45
C ILE A 91 11.02 14.06 -0.74
N ASP A 92 10.37 14.94 -1.51
CA ASP A 92 9.57 16.01 -0.93
C ASP A 92 8.28 15.44 -0.36
N GLY A 93 7.97 15.80 0.88
CA GLY A 93 6.79 15.38 1.61
C GLY A 93 5.96 16.57 2.09
N THR A 94 4.72 16.29 2.46
CA THR A 94 3.86 17.27 3.14
C THR A 94 3.34 16.68 4.43
N VAL A 95 3.55 17.39 5.53
CA VAL A 95 2.91 17.11 6.81
C VAL A 95 1.68 17.98 6.93
N CYS A 96 0.52 17.35 7.08
CA CYS A 96 -0.74 18.02 7.40
C CYS A 96 -0.98 17.96 8.91
N TYR A 97 -1.52 19.02 9.50
CA TYR A 97 -1.90 19.04 10.90
C TYR A 97 -3.41 18.92 11.06
N ALA A 98 -3.84 17.83 11.71
CA ALA A 98 -5.24 17.58 12.02
C ALA A 98 -5.65 18.33 13.29
N VAL A 99 -6.67 19.18 13.20
CA VAL A 99 -7.23 19.97 14.30
C VAL A 99 -8.75 19.80 14.27
N ASP A 100 -9.36 19.48 15.42
CA ASP A 100 -10.78 19.15 15.51
C ASP A 100 -11.21 18.10 14.46
N SER A 101 -12.19 18.43 13.62
CA SER A 101 -12.65 17.59 12.51
C SER A 101 -11.93 17.85 11.19
N ASN A 102 -11.03 18.84 11.13
CA ASN A 102 -10.26 19.14 9.93
C ASN A 102 -8.95 18.34 9.93
N VAL A 103 -8.84 17.37 9.03
CA VAL A 103 -7.67 16.50 8.89
C VAL A 103 -6.42 17.20 8.34
N CYS A 104 -6.54 18.41 7.79
CA CYS A 104 -5.41 19.21 7.34
C CYS A 104 -5.74 20.71 7.44
N TRP A 105 -5.72 21.23 8.66
CA TRP A 105 -5.97 22.65 8.91
C TRP A 105 -4.81 23.54 8.44
N GLN A 106 -3.58 23.07 8.69
CA GLN A 106 -2.32 23.68 8.26
C GLN A 106 -1.38 22.60 7.74
N SER A 107 -0.30 23.00 7.08
CA SER A 107 0.69 22.04 6.58
C SER A 107 2.10 22.62 6.48
N ASN A 108 3.11 21.75 6.57
CA ASN A 108 4.50 22.05 6.25
C ASN A 108 4.99 21.17 5.09
N SER A 109 5.80 21.75 4.20
CA SER A 109 6.58 20.97 3.24
C SER A 109 7.88 20.53 3.92
N ILE A 110 8.29 19.29 3.71
CA ILE A 110 9.47 18.70 4.32
C ILE A 110 10.25 17.89 3.28
N GLN A 111 11.47 17.46 3.59
CA GLN A 111 12.09 16.32 2.91
C GLN A 111 12.20 15.12 3.83
N ILE A 112 12.14 13.94 3.23
CA ILE A 112 12.20 12.65 3.91
C ILE A 112 13.26 11.82 3.20
N THR A 113 14.23 11.30 3.94
CA THR A 113 15.29 10.42 3.42
C THR A 113 15.19 9.05 4.08
N ASN A 114 15.21 7.98 3.28
CA ASN A 114 15.28 6.60 3.79
C ASN A 114 16.75 6.21 4.00
N CYS A 115 17.16 5.93 5.23
CA CYS A 115 18.53 5.56 5.58
C CYS A 115 18.72 4.05 5.79
N GLY A 116 17.78 3.22 5.29
CA GLY A 116 17.82 1.76 5.31
C GLY A 116 17.16 1.10 6.51
N GLY A 117 17.27 1.71 7.70
CA GLY A 117 16.62 1.22 8.93
C GLY A 117 15.86 2.28 9.72
N TYR A 118 15.89 3.53 9.25
CA TYR A 118 15.21 4.67 9.85
C TYR A 118 15.03 5.75 8.79
N TYR A 119 14.15 6.70 9.08
CA TYR A 119 13.96 7.89 8.28
C TYR A 119 14.62 9.09 8.94
N VAL A 120 15.11 9.99 8.10
CA VAL A 120 15.53 11.33 8.50
C VAL A 120 14.61 12.33 7.84
N TYR A 121 14.13 13.29 8.62
CA TYR A 121 13.17 14.28 8.21
C TYR A 121 13.79 15.67 8.31
N GLN A 122 13.75 16.43 7.22
CA GLN A 122 14.11 17.84 7.20
C GLN A 122 12.88 18.65 7.59
N LEU A 123 12.75 18.96 8.89
CA LEU A 123 11.56 19.56 9.49
C LEU A 123 11.72 21.07 9.68
N TYR A 124 10.62 21.79 9.49
CA TYR A 124 10.56 23.24 9.70
C TYR A 124 9.68 23.56 10.91
N THR A 125 9.82 24.78 11.45
CA THR A 125 8.89 25.28 12.47
C THR A 125 7.42 25.12 12.03
N PRO A 126 6.56 24.49 12.84
CA PRO A 126 5.11 24.45 12.57
C PRO A 126 4.51 25.86 12.50
N PRO A 127 3.45 26.08 11.69
CA PRO A 127 2.84 27.40 11.52
C PRO A 127 2.30 28.04 12.80
N THR A 128 1.88 27.24 13.79
CA THR A 128 1.42 27.72 15.11
C THR A 128 1.90 26.77 16.22
N CYS A 129 1.95 27.27 17.46
CA CYS A 129 2.55 26.54 18.57
C CYS A 129 1.78 25.28 18.98
N ASN A 130 0.47 25.29 18.85
CA ASN A 130 -0.42 24.18 19.16
C ASN A 130 -0.34 23.00 18.15
N LEU A 131 0.65 22.98 17.25
CA LEU A 131 0.89 21.94 16.25
C LEU A 131 2.17 21.16 16.56
N ARG A 132 2.14 19.86 16.29
CA ARG A 132 3.28 18.97 16.56
C ARG A 132 3.46 17.92 15.48
N TYR A 133 4.70 17.57 15.18
CA TYR A 133 4.99 16.39 14.38
C TYR A 133 4.75 15.15 15.23
N CYS A 134 3.69 14.40 14.91
CA CYS A 134 3.42 13.13 15.58
C CYS A 134 4.44 12.09 15.18
N THR A 135 4.53 11.08 16.02
CA THR A 135 5.29 9.87 15.73
C THR A 135 4.43 8.64 15.99
N VAL A 136 4.76 7.55 15.32
CA VAL A 136 4.22 6.22 15.60
C VAL A 136 5.36 5.31 16.04
N GLU A 137 5.11 4.53 17.08
CA GLU A 137 6.01 3.46 17.53
C GLU A 137 5.53 2.15 16.93
N PHE A 138 6.45 1.38 16.33
CA PHE A 138 6.15 0.06 15.77
C PHE A 138 6.55 -1.03 16.76
N PRO A 139 5.76 -2.11 16.85
CA PRO A 139 6.10 -3.22 17.72
C PRO A 139 7.32 -3.98 17.18
N ASP A 140 8.02 -4.72 18.05
CA ASP A 140 9.27 -5.41 17.73
C ASP A 140 9.19 -6.26 16.46
N GLN A 141 8.05 -6.90 16.18
CA GLN A 141 7.89 -7.70 14.98
C GLN A 141 8.01 -6.91 13.66
N CYS A 142 7.93 -5.58 13.67
CA CYS A 142 8.20 -4.75 12.49
C CYS A 142 9.70 -4.55 12.23
N THR A 143 10.59 -5.01 13.10
CA THR A 143 12.06 -4.95 12.90
C THR A 143 12.74 -6.30 13.12
N ASN A 144 12.12 -7.18 13.90
CA ASN A 144 12.59 -8.52 14.21
C ASN A 144 11.65 -9.56 13.60
N TYR A 145 11.81 -9.76 12.30
CA TYR A 145 11.09 -10.76 11.53
C TYR A 145 12.05 -11.57 10.65
N THR A 146 11.60 -12.74 10.23
CA THR A 146 12.27 -13.50 9.19
C THR A 146 11.68 -13.15 7.83
N THR A 147 12.53 -13.01 6.83
CA THR A 147 12.06 -12.79 5.46
C THR A 147 11.85 -14.14 4.78
N ILE A 148 10.66 -14.35 4.22
CA ILE A 148 10.40 -15.50 3.36
C ILE A 148 10.21 -14.99 1.93
N ASN A 149 11.17 -15.37 1.09
CA ASN A 149 11.19 -15.13 -0.35
C ASN A 149 11.18 -16.48 -1.06
N ASP A 150 10.00 -17.10 -1.09
CA ASP A 150 9.79 -18.43 -1.63
C ASP A 150 8.69 -18.36 -2.68
N SER A 151 9.10 -18.29 -3.93
CA SER A 151 8.22 -18.17 -5.09
C SER A 151 7.33 -19.41 -5.28
N SER A 152 7.56 -20.53 -4.60
CA SER A 152 6.62 -21.65 -4.68
C SER A 152 5.36 -21.41 -3.83
N ARG A 153 5.36 -20.43 -2.94
CA ARG A 153 4.20 -20.04 -2.12
C ARG A 153 3.18 -19.19 -2.88
N LEU A 154 3.53 -18.78 -4.10
CA LEU A 154 2.73 -17.89 -4.91
C LEU A 154 1.38 -18.50 -5.27
N VAL A 155 0.30 -17.72 -5.32
CA VAL A 155 -1.03 -18.18 -5.79
C VAL A 155 -0.95 -18.69 -7.23
N SER A 156 -0.02 -18.13 -8.02
CA SER A 156 0.33 -18.60 -9.36
C SER A 156 1.12 -19.91 -9.41
N SER A 157 1.69 -20.35 -8.28
CA SER A 157 2.32 -21.67 -8.20
C SER A 157 1.27 -22.75 -8.16
N ASN A 158 1.35 -23.69 -9.10
CA ASN A 158 0.50 -24.87 -9.09
C ASN A 158 0.64 -25.66 -7.78
N GLY A 159 -0.39 -26.44 -7.48
CA GLY A 159 -0.39 -27.35 -6.34
C GLY A 159 0.81 -28.29 -6.36
N GLY A 160 1.24 -28.67 -5.17
CA GLY A 160 2.46 -29.45 -4.96
C GLY A 160 2.48 -30.08 -3.57
N SER A 161 3.62 -30.66 -3.21
CA SER A 161 3.83 -31.29 -1.90
C SER A 161 4.25 -30.30 -0.81
N GLY A 162 4.30 -29.00 -1.11
CA GLY A 162 4.69 -27.96 -0.16
C GLY A 162 3.78 -27.95 1.06
N CYS A 163 4.37 -27.93 2.25
CA CYS A 163 3.63 -28.01 3.50
C CYS A 163 4.32 -27.21 4.60
N ASP A 164 3.55 -26.35 5.26
CA ASP A 164 4.05 -25.46 6.31
C ASP A 164 3.99 -26.05 7.72
N ASN A 165 3.37 -27.23 7.85
CA ASN A 165 3.28 -27.96 9.10
C ASN A 165 4.64 -28.30 9.71
N SER A 166 5.68 -28.51 8.89
CA SER A 166 7.06 -28.73 9.35
C SER A 166 7.92 -27.47 9.33
N SER A 167 7.46 -26.40 8.67
CA SER A 167 8.22 -25.16 8.45
C SER A 167 8.08 -24.17 9.60
N PHE A 168 7.05 -24.31 10.44
CA PHE A 168 6.79 -23.43 11.58
C PHE A 168 6.69 -24.20 12.91
N SER A 169 7.15 -23.54 13.99
CA SER A 169 7.06 -24.07 15.34
C SER A 169 5.64 -23.90 15.92
N THR A 170 5.36 -24.52 17.07
CA THR A 170 4.09 -24.30 17.79
C THR A 170 3.98 -22.88 18.38
N GLY A 171 5.10 -22.16 18.50
CA GLY A 171 5.13 -20.74 18.86
C GLY A 171 4.98 -19.81 17.65
N ILE A 172 4.70 -18.53 17.91
CA ILE A 172 4.56 -17.52 16.86
C ILE A 172 5.92 -17.28 16.20
N THR A 173 5.95 -17.32 14.87
CA THR A 173 7.09 -16.93 14.03
C THR A 173 6.67 -15.70 13.22
N TYR A 174 7.35 -14.57 13.43
CA TYR A 174 7.09 -13.36 12.66
C TYR A 174 7.79 -13.41 11.30
N VAL A 175 7.02 -13.21 10.26
CA VAL A 175 7.45 -13.32 8.87
C VAL A 175 7.04 -12.09 8.08
N ARG A 176 8.00 -11.53 7.34
CA ARG A 176 7.71 -10.62 6.22
C ARG A 176 7.86 -11.41 4.93
N PHE A 177 6.80 -11.45 4.14
CA PHE A 177 6.87 -12.08 2.83
C PHE A 177 7.33 -11.07 1.79
N VAL A 178 8.39 -11.38 1.07
CA VAL A 178 8.91 -10.51 0.00
C VAL A 178 9.20 -11.32 -1.26
N SER A 179 9.02 -10.73 -2.43
CA SER A 179 9.33 -11.41 -3.68
C SER A 179 10.81 -11.46 -4.02
N GLY A 180 11.13 -12.15 -5.11
CA GLY A 180 12.45 -12.10 -5.75
C GLY A 180 12.91 -10.69 -6.12
N SER A 181 11.98 -9.74 -6.30
CA SER A 181 12.27 -8.32 -6.57
C SER A 181 12.25 -7.43 -5.31
N GLY A 182 12.15 -8.01 -4.11
CA GLY A 182 12.14 -7.28 -2.84
C GLY A 182 10.82 -6.55 -2.52
N LYS A 183 9.75 -6.79 -3.27
CA LYS A 183 8.43 -6.19 -3.03
C LYS A 183 7.65 -6.97 -1.98
N ASP A 184 6.83 -6.28 -1.20
CA ASP A 184 6.00 -6.89 -0.15
C ASP A 184 4.90 -7.78 -0.69
N MET A 185 4.77 -8.96 -0.08
CA MET A 185 3.76 -9.95 -0.42
C MET A 185 2.76 -10.15 0.72
N GLU A 186 1.52 -10.46 0.37
CA GLU A 186 0.42 -10.66 1.32
C GLU A 186 -0.22 -12.05 1.17
N ILE A 187 -0.90 -12.51 2.23
CA ILE A 187 -1.75 -13.71 2.19
C ILE A 187 -3.11 -13.30 1.58
N PRO A 188 -3.62 -13.98 0.54
CA PRO A 188 -4.85 -13.56 -0.14
C PRO A 188 -6.06 -13.50 0.80
N MET A 189 -6.96 -12.53 0.60
CA MET A 189 -8.22 -12.41 1.38
C MET A 189 -9.39 -13.19 0.78
N SER A 190 -9.19 -13.81 -0.38
CA SER A 190 -10.16 -14.66 -1.05
C SER A 190 -9.54 -16.03 -1.30
N SER A 191 -10.37 -17.06 -1.34
CA SER A 191 -9.88 -18.42 -1.59
C SER A 191 -9.31 -18.52 -3.01
N PRO A 192 -8.03 -18.89 -3.17
CA PRO A 192 -7.46 -19.18 -4.47
C PRO A 192 -8.02 -20.47 -5.09
N GLY A 193 -8.79 -21.25 -4.33
CA GLY A 193 -9.16 -22.61 -4.68
C GLY A 193 -8.05 -23.62 -4.36
N PRO A 194 -8.33 -24.93 -4.43
CA PRO A 194 -7.35 -25.97 -4.12
C PRO A 194 -6.23 -26.08 -5.14
N ASN A 195 -5.10 -26.68 -4.76
CA ASN A 195 -3.96 -26.93 -5.65
C ASN A 195 -3.31 -25.65 -6.21
N HIS A 196 -3.09 -24.66 -5.34
CA HIS A 196 -2.26 -23.50 -5.61
C HIS A 196 -1.15 -23.38 -4.55
N CYS A 197 -0.27 -22.39 -4.68
CA CYS A 197 0.75 -22.07 -3.67
C CYS A 197 1.72 -23.21 -3.39
N GLY A 198 1.97 -24.06 -4.39
CA GLY A 198 2.85 -25.22 -4.22
C GLY A 198 2.28 -26.24 -3.25
N THR A 199 0.98 -26.22 -2.98
CA THR A 199 0.32 -27.05 -1.97
C THR A 199 -1.02 -27.60 -2.43
N GLN A 200 -1.54 -28.65 -1.79
CA GLN A 200 -2.86 -29.21 -2.12
C GLN A 200 -3.99 -28.38 -1.52
N ALA A 201 -3.68 -27.63 -0.47
CA ALA A 201 -4.64 -26.90 0.32
C ALA A 201 -4.14 -25.51 0.74
N THR A 202 -4.82 -24.51 0.21
CA THR A 202 -4.33 -23.14 0.11
C THR A 202 -4.90 -22.27 1.22
N GLY A 203 -4.02 -21.64 2.00
CA GLY A 203 -4.40 -20.69 3.04
C GLY A 203 -4.89 -19.35 2.44
N TYR A 204 -5.97 -18.79 2.96
CA TYR A 204 -6.41 -17.42 2.69
C TYR A 204 -7.00 -16.80 3.95
N VAL A 205 -6.85 -15.49 4.11
CA VAL A 205 -7.35 -14.73 5.26
C VAL A 205 -8.84 -14.49 5.08
N THR A 206 -9.64 -14.72 6.13
CA THR A 206 -11.10 -14.50 6.11
C THR A 206 -11.55 -13.25 6.87
N THR A 207 -10.59 -12.42 7.28
CA THR A 207 -10.78 -11.22 8.09
C THR A 207 -10.07 -10.04 7.42
N ASP A 208 -10.49 -8.83 7.73
CA ASP A 208 -9.85 -7.64 7.18
C ASP A 208 -8.41 -7.48 7.68
N TYR A 209 -7.54 -6.93 6.82
CA TYR A 209 -6.18 -6.54 7.17
C TYR A 209 -6.19 -5.29 8.06
N PRO A 210 -5.19 -5.11 8.95
CA PRO A 210 -5.02 -3.86 9.66
C PRO A 210 -4.67 -2.75 8.68
N TYR A 211 -5.15 -1.56 8.97
CA TYR A 211 -4.99 -0.39 8.12
C TYR A 211 -4.28 0.76 8.84
N PHE A 212 -4.23 0.75 10.17
CA PHE A 212 -3.48 1.77 10.92
C PHE A 212 -2.02 1.33 11.15
N PRO A 213 -1.02 2.20 10.93
CA PRO A 213 0.37 1.88 11.25
C PRO A 213 0.51 1.42 12.71
N SER A 214 1.35 0.41 12.94
CA SER A 214 1.55 -0.26 14.25
C SER A 214 0.37 -1.15 14.71
N GLN A 215 -0.77 -1.12 14.02
CA GLN A 215 -1.91 -1.95 14.37
C GLN A 215 -1.60 -3.43 14.12
N THR A 216 -1.89 -4.24 15.13
CA THR A 216 -1.86 -5.69 15.05
C THR A 216 -3.26 -6.25 15.26
N VAL A 217 -3.72 -7.10 14.35
CA VAL A 217 -5.02 -7.77 14.44
C VAL A 217 -4.86 -9.28 14.44
N ASN A 218 -5.78 -9.96 15.11
CA ASN A 218 -5.93 -11.41 14.97
C ASN A 218 -6.68 -11.69 13.67
N ALA A 219 -6.13 -12.58 12.86
CA ALA A 219 -6.72 -12.98 11.59
C ALA A 219 -6.92 -14.50 11.53
N THR A 220 -7.97 -14.93 10.85
CA THR A 220 -8.20 -16.37 10.62
C THR A 220 -7.74 -16.73 9.22
N VAL A 221 -6.87 -17.74 9.11
CA VAL A 221 -6.51 -18.36 7.84
C VAL A 221 -7.32 -19.62 7.65
N CYS A 222 -8.13 -19.66 6.59
CA CYS A 222 -8.82 -20.84 6.12
C CYS A 222 -8.00 -21.54 5.05
N TYR A 223 -7.93 -22.88 5.10
CA TYR A 223 -7.31 -23.69 4.06
C TYR A 223 -8.40 -24.29 3.18
N ALA A 224 -8.40 -23.96 1.90
CA ALA A 224 -9.32 -24.53 0.92
C ALA A 224 -8.75 -25.83 0.34
N ASN A 225 -9.61 -26.82 0.04
CA ASN A 225 -9.21 -28.04 -0.69
C ASN A 225 -10.30 -28.43 -1.72
N ASN A 226 -10.10 -29.53 -2.46
CA ASN A 226 -11.03 -29.99 -3.52
C ASN A 226 -12.49 -30.21 -3.05
N ASN A 227 -12.72 -30.36 -1.74
CA ASN A 227 -14.01 -30.76 -1.18
C ASN A 227 -14.73 -29.63 -0.44
N THR A 228 -14.03 -28.58 0.00
CA THR A 228 -14.62 -27.47 0.75
C THR A 228 -13.74 -26.21 0.68
N SER A 229 -14.40 -25.06 0.72
CA SER A 229 -13.77 -23.74 0.75
C SER A 229 -12.96 -23.49 2.00
N CYS A 230 -13.24 -24.16 3.13
CA CYS A 230 -12.43 -24.11 4.35
C CYS A 230 -12.52 -25.45 5.10
N TYR A 231 -11.59 -26.38 4.83
CA TYR A 231 -11.59 -27.70 5.51
C TYR A 231 -10.85 -27.67 6.85
N ALA A 232 -9.98 -26.69 7.04
CA ALA A 232 -9.21 -26.45 8.24
C ALA A 232 -8.93 -24.96 8.36
N SER A 233 -8.68 -24.49 9.58
CA SER A 233 -8.28 -23.11 9.82
C SER A 233 -7.38 -22.99 11.05
N ASN A 234 -6.67 -21.88 11.14
CA ASN A 234 -6.01 -21.46 12.37
C ASN A 234 -5.94 -19.93 12.45
N THR A 235 -5.64 -19.42 13.65
CA THR A 235 -5.45 -17.99 13.90
C THR A 235 -3.99 -17.59 13.72
N ILE A 236 -3.77 -16.46 13.07
CA ILE A 236 -2.48 -15.76 12.93
C ILE A 236 -2.62 -14.33 13.44
N THR A 237 -1.51 -13.58 13.50
CA THR A 237 -1.54 -12.12 13.65
C THR A 237 -1.05 -11.44 12.39
N ILE A 238 -1.61 -10.28 12.06
CA ILE A 238 -1.16 -9.42 10.98
C ILE A 238 -0.84 -8.07 11.59
N THR A 239 0.36 -7.54 11.35
CA THR A 239 0.80 -6.21 11.80
C THR A 239 1.09 -5.34 10.59
N TYR A 240 0.54 -4.12 10.56
CA TYR A 240 0.87 -3.13 9.52
C TYR A 240 2.04 -2.24 9.97
N CYS A 241 3.18 -2.38 9.30
CA CYS A 241 4.44 -1.70 9.61
C CYS A 241 4.66 -0.48 8.69
N ASP A 242 3.60 0.31 8.48
CA ASP A 242 3.51 1.51 7.61
C ASP A 242 3.58 1.25 6.09
N GLN A 243 4.56 0.49 5.60
CA GLN A 243 4.69 0.21 4.16
C GLN A 243 4.50 -1.25 3.80
N TYR A 244 4.51 -2.13 4.80
CA TYR A 244 4.44 -3.57 4.61
C TYR A 244 3.73 -4.27 5.77
N TYR A 245 3.38 -5.54 5.53
CA TYR A 245 2.77 -6.38 6.54
C TYR A 245 3.76 -7.41 7.10
N VAL A 246 3.68 -7.62 8.40
CA VAL A 246 4.34 -8.73 9.08
C VAL A 246 3.29 -9.69 9.62
N PHE A 247 3.49 -10.97 9.35
CA PHE A 247 2.59 -12.05 9.72
C PHE A 247 3.18 -12.84 10.88
N GLY A 248 2.50 -12.85 12.02
CA GLY A 248 2.82 -13.76 13.12
C GLY A 248 2.14 -15.11 12.90
N LEU A 249 2.89 -16.04 12.32
CA LEU A 249 2.40 -17.35 11.89
C LEU A 249 2.60 -18.39 12.99
N THR A 250 1.66 -19.31 13.09
CA THR A 250 1.75 -20.51 13.94
C THR A 250 1.73 -21.75 13.06
N LYS A 251 2.21 -22.88 13.59
CA LYS A 251 2.13 -24.16 12.90
C LYS A 251 0.68 -24.47 12.44
N PRO A 252 0.44 -24.70 11.13
CA PRO A 252 -0.90 -25.00 10.63
C PRO A 252 -1.37 -26.39 11.12
N PRO A 253 -2.69 -26.67 11.08
CA PRO A 253 -3.24 -27.96 11.51
C PRO A 253 -2.59 -29.15 10.79
N ARG A 254 -2.30 -30.25 11.51
CA ARG A 254 -1.59 -31.44 10.98
C ARG A 254 -2.39 -32.18 9.90
N ARG A 255 -2.32 -31.75 8.64
CA ARG A 255 -2.89 -32.43 7.45
C ARG A 255 -1.96 -32.25 6.24
N CYS A 256 -1.90 -33.24 5.35
CA CYS A 256 -1.01 -33.23 4.18
C CYS A 256 -1.39 -32.10 3.21
N GLY A 257 -0.41 -31.28 2.83
CA GLY A 257 -0.58 -30.24 1.82
C GLY A 257 -1.28 -28.96 2.29
N THR A 258 -1.13 -28.52 3.54
CA THR A 258 -1.48 -27.15 3.96
C THR A 258 -0.31 -26.19 3.75
N ARG A 259 -0.53 -25.05 3.10
CA ARG A 259 0.47 -23.96 3.01
C ARG A 259 -0.17 -22.58 3.05
N TYR A 260 0.50 -21.64 3.69
CA TYR A 260 0.18 -20.23 3.58
C TYR A 260 0.48 -19.77 2.15
N SER A 261 -0.58 -19.38 1.45
CA SER A 261 -0.55 -18.81 0.12
C SER A 261 0.03 -17.41 0.17
N ILE A 262 0.85 -17.06 -0.81
CA ILE A 262 1.44 -15.75 -0.97
C ILE A 262 1.34 -15.36 -2.45
N TYR A 263 1.62 -14.13 -2.84
CA TYR A 263 1.51 -13.57 -4.19
C TYR A 263 2.88 -13.00 -4.66
N ILE A 264 3.10 -12.72 -5.97
CA ILE A 264 4.25 -12.04 -6.69
C ILE A 264 4.96 -12.78 -7.87
N ASP A 265 5.04 -12.06 -9.01
CA ASP A 265 5.71 -12.29 -10.31
C ASP A 265 7.28 -12.24 -10.31
N THR A 266 7.96 -13.13 -11.07
CA THR A 266 9.44 -13.14 -11.31
C THR A 266 9.83 -13.83 -12.64
N SER A 267 10.33 -13.11 -13.64
CA SER A 267 11.73 -12.69 -13.82
C SER A 267 12.80 -13.77 -14.08
N ASN A 268 12.51 -15.08 -14.00
CA ASN A 268 13.52 -16.14 -14.21
C ASN A 268 13.58 -16.69 -15.65
N THR A 269 13.70 -15.78 -16.60
CA THR A 269 14.47 -16.04 -17.81
C THR A 269 15.53 -14.94 -17.87
N PRO A 270 16.75 -15.18 -18.36
CA PRO A 270 17.76 -14.13 -18.37
C PRO A 270 17.20 -13.00 -19.23
N TYR A 271 16.89 -11.87 -18.60
CA TYR A 271 16.53 -10.67 -19.33
C TYR A 271 17.82 -10.03 -19.80
N PRO A 272 17.94 -9.68 -21.08
CA PRO A 272 19.11 -8.95 -21.56
C PRO A 272 19.25 -7.66 -20.75
N SER A 273 20.48 -7.26 -20.46
CA SER A 273 20.74 -6.15 -19.54
C SER A 273 21.07 -4.86 -20.28
N SER A 274 21.52 -4.95 -21.53
CA SER A 274 21.83 -3.80 -22.37
C SER A 274 20.68 -3.49 -23.35
N VAL A 275 20.38 -2.21 -23.56
CA VAL A 275 19.36 -1.78 -24.53
C VAL A 275 19.77 -2.24 -25.93
N GLY A 276 18.92 -3.05 -26.58
CA GLY A 276 19.18 -3.67 -27.89
C GLY A 276 19.82 -5.06 -27.82
N GLU A 277 20.12 -5.59 -26.64
CA GLU A 277 20.63 -6.95 -26.46
C GLU A 277 19.48 -7.97 -26.55
N THR A 278 19.72 -9.07 -27.27
CA THR A 278 18.81 -10.22 -27.36
C THR A 278 19.52 -11.46 -26.82
N VAL A 279 18.89 -12.14 -25.86
CA VAL A 279 19.42 -13.39 -25.28
C VAL A 279 18.45 -14.55 -25.51
N ASN A 280 19.01 -15.74 -25.63
CA ASN A 280 18.24 -16.97 -25.75
C ASN A 280 17.87 -17.46 -24.36
N ALA A 281 16.60 -17.83 -24.18
CA ALA A 281 16.06 -18.35 -22.93
C ALA A 281 15.29 -19.64 -23.19
N THR A 282 15.19 -20.49 -22.17
CA THR A 282 14.47 -21.77 -22.28
C THR A 282 13.15 -21.66 -21.55
N ALA A 283 12.06 -21.84 -22.28
CA ALA A 283 10.71 -21.95 -21.71
C ALA A 283 10.38 -23.43 -21.48
N CYS A 284 10.03 -23.78 -20.25
CA CYS A 284 9.77 -25.16 -19.81
C CYS A 284 8.27 -25.39 -19.56
N GLY A 285 7.74 -26.52 -20.07
CA GLY A 285 6.38 -26.98 -19.80
C GLY A 285 6.34 -28.05 -18.70
N TYR A 286 5.42 -27.89 -17.73
CA TYR A 286 5.19 -28.86 -16.66
C TYR A 286 4.08 -29.86 -17.02
N TYR A 287 4.36 -31.16 -16.96
CA TYR A 287 3.35 -32.21 -17.15
C TYR A 287 3.66 -33.43 -16.27
N GLY A 288 2.62 -34.00 -15.63
CA GLY A 288 2.72 -35.28 -14.90
C GLY A 288 3.76 -35.32 -13.78
N GLY A 289 4.18 -34.18 -13.23
CA GLY A 289 5.23 -34.11 -12.21
C GLY A 289 6.61 -33.64 -12.69
N ASN A 290 6.87 -33.46 -13.99
CA ASN A 290 8.19 -33.04 -14.49
C ASN A 290 8.24 -31.53 -14.81
N LEU A 291 9.06 -30.78 -14.05
CA LEU A 291 9.28 -29.30 -14.08
C LEU A 291 9.74 -28.74 -15.42
N CYS A 292 10.35 -29.56 -16.25
CA CYS A 292 10.62 -29.24 -17.64
C CYS A 292 10.42 -30.51 -18.47
N TYR A 293 9.19 -31.03 -18.44
CA TYR A 293 8.80 -32.23 -19.19
C TYR A 293 9.14 -32.11 -20.68
N ALA A 294 8.99 -30.90 -21.22
CA ALA A 294 9.52 -30.49 -22.50
C ALA A 294 9.96 -29.02 -22.44
N SER A 295 10.99 -28.65 -23.19
CA SER A 295 11.47 -27.27 -23.32
C SER A 295 11.36 -26.78 -24.75
N ASN A 296 11.20 -25.48 -24.93
CA ASN A 296 11.42 -24.80 -26.20
C ASN A 296 12.33 -23.59 -25.98
N MET A 297 13.16 -23.32 -26.97
CA MET A 297 14.00 -22.14 -26.98
C MET A 297 13.20 -20.92 -27.41
N ILE A 298 13.24 -19.88 -26.60
CA ILE A 298 12.64 -18.57 -26.87
C ILE A 298 13.75 -17.52 -26.84
N THR A 299 13.44 -16.31 -27.31
CA THR A 299 14.39 -15.18 -27.24
C THR A 299 13.78 -14.03 -26.44
N ILE A 300 14.61 -13.28 -25.73
CA ILE A 300 14.20 -12.11 -24.95
C ILE A 300 15.06 -10.95 -25.39
N THR A 301 14.45 -9.79 -25.69
CA THR A 301 15.15 -8.58 -26.13
C THR A 301 14.82 -7.41 -25.22
N ASN A 302 15.84 -6.65 -24.78
CA ASN A 302 15.70 -5.48 -23.92
C ASN A 302 15.52 -4.21 -24.74
N CYS A 303 14.40 -3.51 -24.55
CA CYS A 303 14.04 -2.28 -25.25
C CYS A 303 14.06 -1.03 -24.35
N SER A 304 14.84 -1.06 -23.26
CA SER A 304 15.00 -0.03 -22.23
C SER A 304 13.86 0.05 -21.20
N THR A 305 12.63 0.34 -21.62
CA THR A 305 11.50 0.53 -20.67
C THR A 305 10.60 -0.70 -20.56
N TYR A 306 10.84 -1.72 -21.39
CA TYR A 306 10.13 -3.00 -21.42
C TYR A 306 10.95 -4.06 -22.18
N TYR A 307 10.46 -5.32 -22.22
CA TYR A 307 11.10 -6.46 -22.89
C TYR A 307 10.19 -7.10 -23.95
N ILE A 308 10.77 -7.59 -25.06
CA ILE A 308 10.06 -8.30 -26.13
C ILE A 308 10.49 -9.78 -26.15
N PHE A 309 9.51 -10.70 -26.13
CA PHE A 309 9.75 -12.15 -26.16
C PHE A 309 9.43 -12.74 -27.54
N GLY A 310 10.41 -13.36 -28.18
CA GLY A 310 10.25 -14.13 -29.42
C GLY A 310 9.95 -15.59 -29.10
N LEU A 311 8.68 -15.99 -29.26
CA LEU A 311 8.21 -17.34 -28.93
C LEU A 311 8.14 -18.22 -30.18
N THR A 312 8.48 -19.52 -30.05
CA THR A 312 8.28 -20.53 -31.10
C THR A 312 7.18 -21.53 -30.72
N ALA A 313 6.43 -22.01 -31.71
CA ALA A 313 5.34 -22.96 -31.52
C ALA A 313 5.84 -24.32 -30.97
N PRO A 314 5.26 -24.86 -29.87
CA PRO A 314 5.65 -26.17 -29.34
C PRO A 314 5.16 -27.34 -30.21
N PRO A 315 5.89 -28.48 -30.30
CA PRO A 315 5.53 -29.57 -31.19
C PRO A 315 4.56 -30.55 -30.51
N PHE A 316 3.32 -30.15 -30.16
CA PHE A 316 2.31 -31.05 -29.60
C PHE A 316 0.87 -30.74 -30.05
N SER A 317 0.01 -31.76 -30.01
CA SER A 317 -1.34 -31.78 -30.59
C SER A 317 -2.50 -31.63 -29.57
N SER A 318 -2.31 -30.98 -28.40
CA SER A 318 -3.42 -30.61 -27.48
C SER A 318 -3.09 -29.35 -26.63
N PRO A 319 -4.00 -28.35 -26.48
CA PRO A 319 -3.69 -27.04 -25.86
C PRO A 319 -4.11 -26.98 -24.36
N SER A 320 -3.34 -26.65 -23.30
CA SER A 320 -2.28 -25.68 -22.92
C SER A 320 -2.74 -24.23 -22.62
N ARG A 321 -2.49 -23.67 -21.40
CA ARG A 321 -2.05 -22.27 -21.09
C ARG A 321 -2.18 -21.78 -19.61
N TYR A 322 -1.57 -20.61 -19.33
CA TYR A 322 -1.33 -19.89 -18.05
C TYR A 322 -2.43 -18.88 -17.66
N CYS A 323 -2.40 -18.34 -16.42
CA CYS A 323 -2.97 -17.00 -16.14
C CYS A 323 -2.14 -16.16 -15.14
N THR A 324 -2.02 -14.87 -15.49
CA THR A 324 -1.70 -13.68 -14.68
C THR A 324 -2.74 -12.59 -15.02
N VAL A 325 -2.80 -11.49 -14.24
CA VAL A 325 -3.09 -10.14 -14.79
C VAL A 325 -2.04 -9.16 -14.26
N ASP A 326 -1.48 -8.38 -15.18
CA ASP A 326 -0.54 -7.27 -14.93
C ASP A 326 -1.33 -6.04 -14.44
N LEU A 327 -1.00 -5.51 -13.25
CA LEU A 327 -1.66 -4.32 -12.70
C LEU A 327 -0.89 -3.07 -13.12
N PRO A 328 -1.57 -2.04 -13.63
CA PRO A 328 -0.90 -0.84 -14.12
C PRO A 328 -0.30 -0.01 -12.98
N SER A 329 0.69 0.85 -13.29
CA SER A 329 1.55 1.54 -12.31
C SER A 329 0.81 2.32 -11.22
N GLN A 330 -0.38 2.84 -11.52
CA GLN A 330 -1.24 3.50 -10.54
C GLN A 330 -1.68 2.61 -9.38
N CYS A 331 -1.65 1.29 -9.52
CA CYS A 331 -1.91 0.36 -8.40
C CYS A 331 -0.76 0.29 -7.39
N TYR A 332 0.39 0.88 -7.69
CA TYR A 332 1.59 0.88 -6.84
C TYR A 332 2.01 2.29 -6.41
N SER A 333 1.59 3.31 -7.15
CA SER A 333 1.93 4.72 -6.89
C SER A 333 0.66 5.56 -6.86
N TYR A 334 0.08 5.69 -5.67
CA TYR A 334 -1.14 6.46 -5.41
C TYR A 334 -1.07 7.20 -4.08
N ARG A 335 -1.88 8.25 -3.94
CA ARG A 335 -2.09 8.96 -2.67
C ARG A 335 -3.25 8.35 -1.91
N SER A 336 -3.08 8.15 -0.61
CA SER A 336 -4.16 7.73 0.28
C SER A 336 -4.95 8.93 0.81
N ILE A 337 -6.28 8.88 0.75
CA ILE A 337 -7.16 9.87 1.37
C ILE A 337 -8.06 9.17 2.39
N ASN A 338 -7.83 9.45 3.67
CA ASN A 338 -8.66 9.00 4.79
C ASN A 338 -9.38 10.18 5.42
N ASP A 339 -10.48 10.60 4.80
CA ASP A 339 -11.22 11.79 5.20
C ASP A 339 -12.69 11.43 5.29
N SER A 340 -13.10 11.04 6.50
CA SER A 340 -14.46 10.56 6.81
C SER A 340 -15.55 11.57 6.48
N THR A 341 -15.21 12.86 6.39
CA THR A 341 -16.16 13.91 6.02
C THR A 341 -16.62 13.79 4.55
N ARG A 342 -15.93 12.99 3.72
CA ARG A 342 -16.29 12.66 2.33
C ARG A 342 -17.41 11.63 2.21
N SER A 343 -17.79 10.98 3.31
CA SER A 343 -18.89 10.03 3.29
C SER A 343 -20.19 10.73 2.90
N ILE A 344 -21.00 10.13 2.03
CA ILE A 344 -22.36 10.63 1.72
C ILE A 344 -23.27 10.67 2.94
N SER A 345 -22.96 9.88 3.98
CA SER A 345 -23.66 9.92 5.26
C SER A 345 -23.39 11.22 6.04
N ASN A 346 -22.36 11.98 5.67
CA ASN A 346 -22.13 13.31 6.22
C ASN A 346 -23.05 14.34 5.52
N LEU A 347 -24.21 14.59 6.11
CA LEU A 347 -25.25 15.50 5.56
C LEU A 347 -24.99 16.99 5.83
N VAL A 348 -23.75 17.35 6.16
CA VAL A 348 -23.37 18.74 6.43
C VAL A 348 -23.15 19.48 5.11
N ASN A 349 -23.84 20.62 4.96
CA ASN A 349 -23.52 21.59 3.91
C ASN A 349 -22.16 22.24 4.20
N GLY A 350 -21.31 22.36 3.19
CA GLY A 350 -20.00 22.95 3.37
C GLY A 350 -19.38 23.48 2.08
N THR A 351 -18.19 24.05 2.23
CA THR A 351 -17.38 24.64 1.18
C THR A 351 -16.20 23.74 0.78
N ALA A 352 -16.13 22.51 1.29
CA ALA A 352 -15.05 21.58 0.99
C ALA A 352 -14.95 21.35 -0.52
N CYS A 353 -13.73 21.43 -1.05
CA CYS A 353 -13.48 21.38 -2.49
C CYS A 353 -12.23 20.55 -2.79
N ASP A 354 -12.30 19.71 -3.83
CA ASP A 354 -11.19 18.85 -4.23
C ASP A 354 -10.26 19.47 -5.27
N GLN A 355 -10.48 20.73 -5.67
CA GLN A 355 -9.50 21.44 -6.51
C GLN A 355 -8.14 21.60 -5.81
N SER A 356 -8.10 21.62 -4.47
CA SER A 356 -6.85 21.68 -3.70
C SER A 356 -6.01 20.41 -3.80
N LEU A 357 -6.57 19.29 -4.30
CA LEU A 357 -5.80 18.08 -4.59
C LEU A 357 -4.86 18.24 -5.80
N PHE A 358 -4.96 19.36 -6.54
CA PHE A 358 -4.24 19.60 -7.79
C PHE A 358 -3.41 20.88 -7.68
N THR A 359 -2.08 20.77 -7.84
CA THR A 359 -1.16 21.91 -7.94
C THR A 359 -1.11 22.48 -9.36
N SER A 360 -0.57 23.69 -9.54
CA SER A 360 -0.41 24.32 -10.86
C SER A 360 0.44 23.50 -11.85
N SER A 361 1.31 22.62 -11.35
CA SER A 361 2.16 21.72 -12.14
C SER A 361 1.47 20.42 -12.60
N ASN A 362 0.33 20.03 -12.01
CA ASN A 362 -0.37 18.76 -12.28
C ASN A 362 -1.80 18.94 -12.80
N ILE A 363 -2.12 20.09 -13.40
CA ILE A 363 -3.48 20.39 -13.90
C ILE A 363 -3.91 19.45 -15.06
N SER A 364 -2.95 18.90 -15.80
CA SER A 364 -3.21 18.11 -17.02
C SER A 364 -3.05 16.60 -16.83
N ALA A 365 -2.51 16.14 -15.70
CA ALA A 365 -2.28 14.72 -15.40
C ALA A 365 -3.25 14.23 -14.31
N PRO A 366 -3.71 12.97 -14.38
CA PRO A 366 -4.55 12.41 -13.33
C PRO A 366 -3.77 12.26 -12.02
N THR A 367 -4.39 12.65 -10.91
CA THR A 367 -3.89 12.38 -9.57
C THR A 367 -4.46 11.03 -9.12
N TYR A 368 -3.62 10.00 -9.03
CA TYR A 368 -4.04 8.67 -8.58
C TYR A 368 -4.26 8.65 -7.07
N VAL A 369 -5.47 8.28 -6.65
CA VAL A 369 -5.93 8.30 -5.27
C VAL A 369 -6.58 6.98 -4.89
N ARG A 370 -6.29 6.50 -3.68
CA ARG A 370 -7.05 5.47 -2.99
C ARG A 370 -7.85 6.13 -1.86
N PHE A 371 -9.17 5.96 -1.86
CA PHE A 371 -10.00 6.37 -0.73
C PHE A 371 -9.98 5.29 0.34
N ILE A 372 -9.81 5.69 1.60
CA ILE A 372 -9.73 4.77 2.74
C ILE A 372 -11.01 4.85 3.60
N SER A 373 -11.74 5.97 3.55
CA SER A 373 -12.98 6.16 4.31
C SER A 373 -14.18 5.46 3.66
N SER A 374 -15.06 4.85 4.50
CA SER A 374 -16.39 4.29 4.16
C SER A 374 -16.45 3.58 2.80
N ASN A 375 -16.14 2.27 2.79
CA ASN A 375 -16.09 1.36 1.63
C ASN A 375 -15.03 1.66 0.55
N GLY A 376 -14.23 2.72 0.71
CA GLY A 376 -13.01 2.96 -0.09
C GLY A 376 -13.25 3.25 -1.57
N ALA A 377 -14.48 3.62 -1.93
CA ALA A 377 -14.90 3.88 -3.30
C ALA A 377 -15.65 5.21 -3.42
N ILE A 378 -15.60 5.82 -4.62
CA ILE A 378 -16.51 6.92 -4.96
C ILE A 378 -17.94 6.39 -4.94
N TYR A 379 -18.85 7.17 -4.34
CA TYR A 379 -20.26 6.78 -4.24
C TYR A 379 -20.87 6.54 -5.63
N ASN A 380 -21.45 5.37 -5.82
CA ASN A 380 -21.85 4.84 -7.12
C ASN A 380 -23.37 5.00 -7.42
N TYR A 381 -24.06 5.89 -6.71
CA TYR A 381 -25.48 6.18 -6.93
C TYR A 381 -25.78 7.67 -6.89
N ALA A 382 -26.86 8.09 -7.57
CA ALA A 382 -27.32 9.47 -7.52
C ALA A 382 -27.80 9.81 -6.10
N PRO A 383 -27.21 10.81 -5.42
CA PRO A 383 -27.69 11.22 -4.13
C PRO A 383 -29.07 11.87 -4.26
N GLY A 384 -29.93 11.67 -3.26
CA GLY A 384 -31.28 12.25 -3.23
C GLY A 384 -31.33 13.77 -3.05
N GLY A 385 -30.18 14.45 -2.93
CA GLY A 385 -30.10 15.89 -2.65
C GLY A 385 -28.68 16.47 -2.79
N SER A 386 -28.58 17.79 -2.68
CA SER A 386 -27.31 18.51 -2.52
C SER A 386 -26.95 18.63 -1.03
N ASN A 387 -25.76 19.15 -0.72
CA ASN A 387 -25.30 19.43 0.66
C ASN A 387 -24.97 18.16 1.47
N MET A 388 -24.02 17.39 0.99
CA MET A 388 -23.52 16.20 1.67
C MET A 388 -22.04 16.00 1.36
N CYS A 389 -21.42 15.05 2.03
CA CYS A 389 -19.99 14.84 2.01
C CYS A 389 -19.19 16.14 2.28
N GLY A 390 -19.72 17.01 3.15
CA GLY A 390 -19.11 18.28 3.52
C GLY A 390 -19.10 19.34 2.41
N THR A 391 -19.90 19.18 1.35
CA THR A 391 -19.98 20.12 0.23
C THR A 391 -21.41 20.36 -0.27
N SER A 392 -21.65 21.53 -0.86
CA SER A 392 -22.86 21.83 -1.65
C SER A 392 -22.86 21.26 -3.08
N LEU A 393 -21.73 20.72 -3.56
CA LEU A 393 -21.60 20.07 -4.88
C LEU A 393 -21.06 18.63 -4.75
N PRO A 394 -21.87 17.69 -4.21
CA PRO A 394 -21.45 16.32 -4.02
C PRO A 394 -21.28 15.60 -5.36
N GLY A 395 -20.10 15.02 -5.57
CA GLY A 395 -19.74 14.22 -6.73
C GLY A 395 -20.03 12.74 -6.51
N TRP A 396 -20.69 12.13 -7.48
CA TRP A 396 -21.05 10.72 -7.51
C TRP A 396 -20.88 10.17 -8.93
N THR A 397 -20.87 8.86 -9.10
CA THR A 397 -20.83 8.23 -10.43
C THR A 397 -21.90 7.16 -10.57
N ASN A 398 -22.39 6.91 -11.80
CA ASN A 398 -23.17 5.71 -12.11
C ASN A 398 -22.35 4.71 -12.94
N SER A 399 -21.03 4.92 -13.01
CA SER A 399 -20.15 4.10 -13.85
C SER A 399 -19.93 2.75 -13.18
N THR A 400 -19.92 1.67 -13.97
CA THR A 400 -19.58 0.34 -13.49
C THR A 400 -18.09 0.24 -13.21
N PHE A 401 -17.73 -0.30 -12.06
CA PHE A 401 -16.34 -0.47 -11.66
C PHE A 401 -15.74 -1.72 -12.34
N PRO A 402 -14.43 -1.73 -12.67
CA PRO A 402 -13.80 -2.88 -13.30
C PRO A 402 -13.80 -4.06 -12.34
N THR A 403 -14.15 -5.26 -12.82
CA THR A 403 -14.23 -6.46 -11.98
C THR A 403 -12.94 -7.28 -11.97
N ASN A 404 -12.17 -7.25 -13.08
CA ASN A 404 -10.91 -7.98 -13.14
C ASN A 404 -9.78 -7.09 -12.63
N PRO A 405 -8.88 -7.63 -11.80
CA PRO A 405 -7.66 -6.93 -11.43
C PRO A 405 -6.89 -6.47 -12.67
N GLY A 406 -6.47 -5.21 -12.72
CA GLY A 406 -5.65 -4.60 -13.77
C GLY A 406 -6.46 -3.76 -14.76
N ASP A 407 -7.75 -4.05 -14.87
CA ASP A 407 -8.64 -3.30 -15.75
C ASP A 407 -8.78 -1.86 -15.24
N THR A 408 -8.62 -0.92 -16.18
CA THR A 408 -8.86 0.51 -15.97
C THR A 408 -10.01 0.95 -16.86
N VAL A 409 -11.02 1.58 -16.27
CA VAL A 409 -12.18 2.12 -17.00
C VAL A 409 -12.29 3.62 -16.79
N ASN A 410 -12.78 4.33 -17.81
CA ASN A 410 -13.18 5.72 -17.65
C ASN A 410 -14.53 5.78 -16.93
N ALA A 411 -14.65 6.69 -15.98
CA ALA A 411 -15.88 6.95 -15.26
C ALA A 411 -16.22 8.44 -15.30
N ILE A 412 -17.51 8.76 -15.41
CA ILE A 412 -17.99 10.14 -15.30
C ILE A 412 -18.41 10.39 -13.86
N VAL A 413 -17.83 11.41 -13.25
CA VAL A 413 -18.30 11.93 -11.96
C VAL A 413 -19.24 13.10 -12.23
N CYS A 414 -20.48 12.95 -11.80
CA CYS A 414 -21.51 13.97 -11.85
C CYS A 414 -21.57 14.70 -10.51
N TYR A 415 -21.50 16.03 -10.55
CA TYR A 415 -21.71 16.87 -9.38
C TYR A 415 -23.15 17.34 -9.34
N GLN A 416 -23.86 16.95 -8.29
CA GLN A 416 -25.25 17.31 -8.10
C GLN A 416 -25.40 18.74 -7.59
N TYR A 417 -26.37 19.47 -8.12
CA TYR A 417 -26.74 20.79 -7.64
C TYR A 417 -28.25 20.98 -7.67
N LEU A 418 -28.82 21.29 -6.50
CA LEU A 418 -30.25 21.36 -6.25
C LEU A 418 -30.95 20.08 -6.76
N THR A 419 -31.87 20.23 -7.71
CA THR A 419 -32.63 19.13 -8.32
C THR A 419 -31.95 18.49 -9.53
N ARG A 420 -30.81 19.03 -9.99
CA ARG A 420 -30.06 18.48 -11.12
C ARG A 420 -29.05 17.47 -10.60
N SER A 421 -29.33 16.19 -10.85
CA SER A 421 -28.45 15.08 -10.45
C SER A 421 -27.06 15.17 -11.08
N CYS A 422 -26.92 15.76 -12.28
CA CYS A 422 -25.63 16.04 -12.91
C CYS A 422 -25.62 17.47 -13.47
N TYR A 423 -25.23 18.44 -12.64
CA TYR A 423 -25.16 19.85 -13.05
C TYR A 423 -23.88 20.17 -13.83
N VAL A 424 -22.75 19.65 -13.36
CA VAL A 424 -21.44 19.67 -14.02
C VAL A 424 -20.75 18.33 -13.80
N SER A 425 -19.80 17.97 -14.66
CA SER A 425 -19.10 16.69 -14.56
C SER A 425 -17.66 16.77 -15.04
N ASN A 426 -16.90 15.74 -14.72
CA ASN A 426 -15.59 15.47 -15.29
C ASN A 426 -15.38 13.96 -15.42
N THR A 427 -14.35 13.59 -16.18
CA THR A 427 -13.97 12.19 -16.39
C THR A 427 -12.80 11.83 -15.51
N ILE A 428 -12.84 10.65 -14.89
CA ILE A 428 -11.77 10.05 -14.11
C ILE A 428 -11.47 8.65 -14.64
N THR A 429 -10.41 8.01 -14.16
CA THR A 429 -10.20 6.57 -14.35
C THR A 429 -10.40 5.80 -13.05
N ILE A 430 -10.95 4.59 -13.12
CA ILE A 430 -11.06 3.66 -12.00
C ILE A 430 -10.26 2.41 -12.38
N THR A 431 -9.27 2.05 -11.57
CA THR A 431 -8.45 0.85 -11.75
C THR A 431 -8.77 -0.14 -10.64
N ASN A 432 -9.07 -1.38 -10.98
CA ASN A 432 -9.19 -2.45 -10.00
C ASN A 432 -7.80 -3.00 -9.71
N CYS A 433 -7.32 -2.82 -8.49
CA CYS A 433 -6.00 -3.27 -8.04
C CYS A 433 -6.11 -4.56 -7.22
N ASP A 434 -7.06 -5.42 -7.57
CA ASP A 434 -7.46 -6.66 -6.89
C ASP A 434 -8.21 -6.41 -5.57
N SER A 435 -7.51 -5.97 -4.53
CA SER A 435 -8.07 -5.81 -3.18
C SER A 435 -8.65 -4.42 -2.90
N PHE A 436 -8.44 -3.46 -3.81
CA PHE A 436 -8.95 -2.09 -3.70
C PHE A 436 -9.05 -1.42 -5.08
N TYR A 437 -9.67 -0.24 -5.12
CA TYR A 437 -9.71 0.60 -6.31
C TYR A 437 -8.77 1.80 -6.19
N VAL A 438 -8.10 2.14 -7.29
CA VAL A 438 -7.38 3.39 -7.46
C VAL A 438 -8.11 4.27 -8.47
N PHE A 439 -8.33 5.52 -8.09
CA PHE A 439 -9.04 6.52 -8.87
C PHE A 439 -8.04 7.53 -9.43
N GLY A 440 -7.87 7.57 -10.76
CA GLY A 440 -7.15 8.64 -11.43
C GLY A 440 -8.04 9.86 -11.54
N LEU A 441 -8.04 10.69 -10.50
CA LEU A 441 -8.90 11.87 -10.39
C LEU A 441 -8.38 13.00 -11.29
N THR A 442 -9.29 13.77 -11.87
CA THR A 442 -8.95 15.03 -12.56
C THR A 442 -9.45 16.22 -11.76
N LYS A 443 -8.97 17.43 -12.07
CA LYS A 443 -9.42 18.63 -11.37
C LYS A 443 -10.94 18.83 -11.53
N PRO A 444 -11.72 18.98 -10.44
CA PRO A 444 -13.15 19.27 -10.54
C PRO A 444 -13.42 20.58 -11.29
N PRO A 445 -14.52 20.71 -12.07
CA PRO A 445 -14.77 21.89 -12.91
C PRO A 445 -14.90 23.21 -12.14
N ARG A 446 -15.37 23.17 -10.89
CA ARG A 446 -15.56 24.35 -10.03
C ARG A 446 -15.59 23.96 -8.56
N CYS A 447 -15.22 24.88 -7.67
CA CYS A 447 -15.56 24.72 -6.25
C CYS A 447 -17.03 25.06 -5.98
N PRO A 448 -17.63 24.49 -4.91
CA PRO A 448 -17.02 23.54 -3.96
C PRO A 448 -17.14 22.06 -4.38
N ALA A 449 -16.98 21.68 -5.65
CA ALA A 449 -17.12 20.27 -6.05
C ALA A 449 -16.14 19.32 -5.31
N ARG A 450 -16.66 18.19 -4.82
CA ARG A 450 -15.91 17.18 -4.06
C ARG A 450 -16.31 15.77 -4.48
N TYR A 451 -15.36 14.86 -4.61
CA TYR A 451 -15.60 13.44 -4.80
C TYR A 451 -16.08 12.82 -3.49
N CYS A 452 -17.36 12.45 -3.42
CA CYS A 452 -17.91 11.79 -2.24
C CYS A 452 -17.61 10.29 -2.24
N THR A 453 -17.43 9.71 -1.06
CA THR A 453 -17.27 8.28 -0.83
C THR A 453 -18.52 7.70 -0.17
N GLY A 454 -18.78 6.41 -0.30
CA GLY A 454 -19.88 5.77 0.42
C GLY A 454 -19.80 4.27 0.38
#